data_AF-A0A3G2S3L2-F1
#
_entry.id   AF-A0A3G2S3L2-F1
#
_cell.length_a   1.000
_cell.length_b   1.000
_cell.length_c   1.000
_cell.angle_alpha   90.00
_cell.angle_beta   90.00
_cell.angle_gamma   90.00
#
_symmetry.space_group_name_H-M   'P 1'
#
loop_
_entity.id
_entity.type
_entity.pdbx_description
1 polymer ?
#
loop_
_entity_poly.entity_id
_entity_poly.type
_entity_poly.pdbx_seq_one_letter_code
_entity_poly.pdbx_strand_id
1 'polypeptide(L)'
;MSRVASHSSSVLFDDHSSIFAFDEPGGGMNLELDDHDAPMDAWNLQDDRSLDSDESRSEDFDMYRDFYNMDQVPKQPEAELAPNSVGGVPPMAARPKSHPLVHIPTQHDPSAYSHDIHHLHDSFLAGDELKGQSFMFGPNDSFMELAPLGPEYTAEEHERMTRAYRRGERLRKQKRLCGAWLHGERRCFGWLGRGSVLIFLFIFMAFLAVLLYFVIPRAPDIDLVTHEALTAATKKSDIELTPIPKGFKMNGTLHFRVDYTNGWIPVHLLSLTTKVKLAKTDKVIGHGNVPSQWIPGHKTSDLKVPISFSHKSVNQTGDDTQLTIQDACAHLYQGVRRPSMDFRIHVKMDLGGIVSPHEKDLTLNNVECPWEFPN
;
A
#
# COMPACT_ATOMS: atom_id res chain seq x y z
N MET A 1 8.28 -36.88 52.86
CA MET A 1 7.67 -37.60 51.73
C MET A 1 7.29 -36.58 50.67
N SER A 2 8.18 -36.30 49.72
CA SER A 2 7.88 -35.48 48.53
C SER A 2 8.47 -36.19 47.32
N ARG A 3 7.60 -36.63 46.40
CA ARG A 3 7.99 -37.28 45.15
C ARG A 3 8.27 -36.20 44.10
N VAL A 4 9.50 -36.19 43.61
CA VAL A 4 9.92 -35.44 42.41
C VAL A 4 9.65 -36.35 41.21
N ALA A 5 8.77 -35.92 40.30
CA ALA A 5 8.54 -36.59 39.03
C ALA A 5 9.48 -36.00 37.97
N SER A 6 10.44 -36.80 37.50
CA SER A 6 11.21 -36.49 36.30
C SER A 6 10.46 -37.01 35.08
N HIS A 7 10.09 -36.12 34.17
CA HIS A 7 9.67 -36.49 32.83
C HIS A 7 10.90 -36.50 31.92
N SER A 8 11.32 -37.69 31.53
CA SER A 8 12.33 -37.93 30.50
C SER A 8 11.61 -38.02 29.16
N SER A 9 11.82 -37.02 28.30
CA SER A 9 11.31 -37.01 26.93
C SER A 9 12.43 -37.46 26.00
N SER A 10 12.41 -38.74 25.62
CA SER A 10 13.25 -39.29 24.56
C SER A 10 12.75 -38.80 23.21
N VAL A 11 13.51 -37.93 22.55
CA VAL A 11 13.31 -37.57 21.14
C VAL A 11 14.03 -38.60 20.28
N LEU A 12 13.24 -39.43 19.59
CA LEU A 12 13.67 -40.32 18.52
C LEU A 12 14.09 -39.46 17.32
N PHE A 13 15.37 -39.55 16.94
CA PHE A 13 15.88 -39.07 15.67
C PHE A 13 15.66 -40.16 14.62
N ASP A 14 14.84 -39.87 13.61
CA ASP A 14 14.75 -40.67 12.39
C ASP A 14 15.92 -40.31 11.47
N ASP A 15 16.84 -41.26 11.32
CA ASP A 15 17.90 -41.27 10.32
C ASP A 15 17.29 -41.56 8.94
N HIS A 16 17.20 -40.53 8.09
CA HIS A 16 17.06 -40.72 6.64
C HIS A 16 18.37 -40.33 5.95
N SER A 17 19.25 -41.32 5.86
CA SER A 17 20.40 -41.34 4.95
C SER A 17 19.91 -41.55 3.51
N SER A 18 19.87 -40.50 2.69
CA SER A 18 19.82 -40.63 1.23
C SER A 18 21.17 -40.27 0.64
N ILE A 19 21.92 -41.31 0.29
CA ILE A 19 23.13 -41.31 -0.51
C ILE A 19 22.77 -40.82 -1.91
N PHE A 20 23.28 -39.65 -2.31
CA PHE A 20 23.41 -39.28 -3.72
C PHE A 20 24.89 -39.14 -4.03
N ALA A 21 25.46 -40.21 -4.57
CA ALA A 21 26.67 -40.15 -5.37
C ALA A 21 26.26 -39.60 -6.75
N PHE A 22 26.90 -38.52 -7.18
CA PHE A 22 26.89 -38.12 -8.58
C PHE A 22 28.32 -37.77 -8.98
N ASP A 23 28.88 -38.65 -9.80
CA ASP A 23 30.13 -38.50 -10.53
C ASP A 23 30.09 -37.24 -11.42
N GLU A 24 31.19 -36.49 -11.43
CA GLU A 24 31.57 -35.66 -12.57
C GLU A 24 31.91 -36.58 -13.77
N PRO A 25 31.71 -36.12 -15.02
CA PRO A 25 32.84 -35.48 -15.68
C PRO A 25 32.46 -34.29 -16.57
N GLY A 26 33.44 -33.40 -16.73
CA GLY A 26 33.34 -32.21 -17.55
C GLY A 26 32.97 -32.47 -19.02
N GLY A 27 32.28 -31.48 -19.57
CA GLY A 27 32.02 -31.34 -21.00
C GLY A 27 31.88 -29.86 -21.30
N GLY A 28 32.94 -29.26 -21.83
CA GLY A 28 32.87 -27.92 -22.40
C GLY A 28 31.92 -27.93 -23.59
N MET A 29 30.91 -27.08 -23.55
CA MET A 29 30.05 -26.79 -24.70
C MET A 29 30.11 -25.29 -24.97
N ASN A 30 30.66 -24.98 -26.13
CA ASN A 30 30.60 -23.67 -26.77
C ASN A 30 29.13 -23.28 -26.92
N LEU A 31 28.75 -22.13 -26.38
CA LEU A 31 27.45 -21.54 -26.65
C LEU A 31 27.55 -20.81 -27.99
N GLU A 32 27.18 -21.53 -29.04
CA GLU A 32 26.90 -21.00 -30.38
C GLU A 32 25.65 -20.12 -30.26
N LEU A 33 25.80 -18.86 -30.66
CA LEU A 33 24.75 -17.85 -30.63
C LEU A 33 23.91 -18.05 -31.90
N ASP A 34 22.84 -18.85 -31.80
CA ASP A 34 21.86 -18.99 -32.87
C ASP A 34 20.85 -17.84 -32.80
N ASP A 35 21.00 -16.91 -33.74
CA ASP A 35 20.00 -15.92 -34.13
C ASP A 35 18.79 -16.65 -34.74
N HIS A 36 17.75 -16.86 -33.94
CA HIS A 36 16.44 -17.25 -34.44
C HIS A 36 15.49 -16.05 -34.43
N ASP A 37 15.45 -15.37 -35.59
CA ASP A 37 14.35 -14.52 -36.02
C ASP A 37 13.03 -15.30 -35.96
N ALA A 38 12.13 -14.90 -35.06
CA ALA A 38 10.74 -15.31 -35.06
C ALA A 38 9.85 -14.12 -35.45
N PRO A 39 8.97 -14.26 -36.46
CA PRO A 39 8.08 -13.20 -36.90
C PRO A 39 6.93 -13.02 -35.90
N MET A 40 6.80 -11.82 -35.35
CA MET A 40 5.61 -11.39 -34.59
C MET A 40 4.49 -11.05 -35.57
N ASP A 41 3.83 -12.10 -36.07
CA ASP A 41 2.53 -12.00 -36.74
C ASP A 41 1.39 -12.12 -35.72
N ALA A 42 0.44 -11.20 -35.89
CA ALA A 42 -0.99 -11.38 -35.71
C ALA A 42 -1.51 -11.87 -34.33
N TRP A 43 -1.74 -10.90 -33.44
CA TRP A 43 -2.87 -10.98 -32.51
C TRP A 43 -3.91 -9.92 -32.86
N ASN A 44 -4.68 -10.20 -33.92
CA ASN A 44 -6.01 -9.65 -34.10
C ASN A 44 -6.95 -10.39 -33.13
N LEU A 45 -7.20 -9.80 -31.95
CA LEU A 45 -8.41 -10.10 -31.20
C LEU A 45 -9.48 -9.08 -31.62
N GLN A 46 -10.31 -9.48 -32.60
CA GLN A 46 -11.69 -9.04 -32.65
C GLN A 46 -12.39 -9.62 -31.41
N ASP A 47 -12.65 -8.79 -30.41
CA ASP A 47 -13.57 -9.12 -29.32
C ASP A 47 -14.87 -8.35 -29.58
N ASP A 48 -15.80 -9.03 -30.26
CA ASP A 48 -17.16 -8.60 -30.48
C ASP A 48 -17.95 -8.73 -29.17
N ARG A 49 -17.95 -7.67 -28.37
CA ARG A 49 -18.97 -7.44 -27.33
C ARG A 49 -19.60 -6.06 -27.52
N SER A 50 -20.66 -6.06 -28.32
CA SER A 50 -21.70 -5.03 -28.33
C SER A 50 -22.40 -4.99 -26.98
N LEU A 51 -21.85 -4.22 -26.05
CA LEU A 51 -22.60 -3.64 -24.94
C LEU A 51 -23.03 -2.24 -25.39
N ASP A 52 -24.34 -2.10 -25.56
CA ASP A 52 -25.03 -0.83 -25.77
C ASP A 52 -24.69 0.16 -24.64
N SER A 53 -23.68 0.99 -24.87
CA SER A 53 -23.42 2.21 -24.10
C SER A 53 -23.56 3.41 -25.02
N ASP A 54 -24.79 3.67 -25.41
CA ASP A 54 -25.19 4.79 -26.27
C ASP A 54 -25.34 6.09 -25.44
N GLU A 55 -24.31 6.43 -24.66
CA GLU A 55 -24.28 7.66 -23.83
C GLU A 55 -22.96 8.43 -23.91
N SER A 56 -22.24 8.29 -25.03
CA SER A 56 -21.05 9.10 -25.37
C SER A 56 -21.27 9.97 -26.61
N ARG A 57 -22.49 10.50 -26.79
CA ARG A 57 -22.82 11.40 -27.89
C ARG A 57 -22.87 12.86 -27.38
N SER A 58 -21.83 13.61 -27.78
CA SER A 58 -21.66 15.06 -27.72
C SER A 58 -21.56 15.71 -26.33
N GLU A 59 -20.41 15.54 -25.67
CA GLU A 59 -19.80 16.60 -24.86
C GLU A 59 -18.79 17.41 -25.69
N ASP A 60 -19.11 17.64 -26.97
CA ASP A 60 -18.40 18.62 -27.80
C ASP A 60 -18.61 20.01 -27.19
N PHE A 61 -17.58 20.51 -26.52
CA PHE A 61 -17.06 21.88 -26.59
C PHE A 61 -18.06 22.99 -26.98
N ASP A 62 -19.13 23.14 -26.21
CA ASP A 62 -20.01 24.32 -26.27
C ASP A 62 -19.41 25.47 -25.43
N MET A 63 -18.09 25.70 -25.58
CA MET A 63 -17.34 26.75 -24.87
C MET A 63 -17.80 28.16 -25.29
N TYR A 64 -18.48 28.26 -26.42
CA TYR A 64 -19.10 29.50 -26.91
C TYR A 64 -20.50 29.78 -26.33
N ARG A 65 -21.05 28.89 -25.51
CA ARG A 65 -22.43 29.00 -25.02
C ARG A 65 -22.57 29.62 -23.63
N ASP A 66 -21.46 29.87 -22.94
CA ASP A 66 -21.44 30.63 -21.67
C ASP A 66 -21.40 32.15 -21.87
N PHE A 67 -21.19 32.65 -23.10
CA PHE A 67 -21.13 34.10 -23.35
C PHE A 67 -22.48 34.82 -23.23
N TYR A 68 -23.61 34.12 -23.42
CA TYR A 68 -24.95 34.71 -23.26
C TYR A 68 -25.48 34.69 -21.81
N ASN A 69 -24.72 34.13 -20.86
CA ASN A 69 -25.05 34.14 -19.44
C ASN A 69 -24.18 35.10 -18.61
N MET A 70 -23.29 35.89 -19.23
CA MET A 70 -22.44 36.85 -18.53
C MET A 70 -23.22 38.04 -17.93
N ASP A 71 -24.41 38.37 -18.44
CA ASP A 71 -25.24 39.46 -17.91
C ASP A 71 -26.20 39.03 -16.80
N GLN A 72 -26.31 37.73 -16.54
CA GLN A 72 -26.97 37.25 -15.32
C GLN A 72 -25.94 37.28 -14.20
N VAL A 73 -25.69 38.47 -13.66
CA VAL A 73 -25.11 38.61 -12.32
C VAL A 73 -25.96 37.70 -11.42
N PRO A 74 -25.40 36.62 -10.85
CA PRO A 74 -26.15 35.83 -9.90
C PRO A 74 -26.57 36.81 -8.82
N LYS A 75 -27.88 37.03 -8.65
CA LYS A 75 -28.40 37.62 -7.42
C LYS A 75 -27.76 36.79 -6.33
N GLN A 76 -26.80 37.40 -5.61
CA GLN A 76 -26.20 36.77 -4.45
C GLN A 76 -27.38 36.27 -3.63
N PRO A 77 -27.45 34.97 -3.29
CA PRO A 77 -28.37 34.56 -2.26
C PRO A 77 -28.05 35.46 -1.08
N GLU A 78 -28.98 36.33 -0.75
CA GLU A 78 -28.95 37.16 0.45
C GLU A 78 -28.58 36.20 1.57
N ALA A 79 -27.37 36.37 2.09
CA ALA A 79 -26.76 35.40 2.97
C ALA A 79 -27.66 35.26 4.19
N GLU A 80 -28.52 34.23 4.19
CA GLU A 80 -29.18 33.75 5.39
C GLU A 80 -28.05 33.47 6.37
N LEU A 81 -27.99 34.33 7.39
CA LEU A 81 -27.10 34.27 8.52
C LEU A 81 -27.03 32.81 8.97
N ALA A 82 -25.86 32.19 8.78
CA ALA A 82 -25.60 30.87 9.30
C ALA A 82 -25.91 30.87 10.81
N PRO A 83 -26.63 29.87 11.33
CA PRO A 83 -26.87 29.76 12.76
C PRO A 83 -25.53 29.71 13.49
N ASN A 84 -25.35 30.68 14.39
CA ASN A 84 -24.17 30.89 15.21
C ASN A 84 -23.61 29.55 15.71
N SER A 85 -22.32 29.32 15.47
CA SER A 85 -21.59 28.29 16.18
C SER A 85 -21.67 28.59 17.68
N VAL A 86 -22.21 27.62 18.41
CA VAL A 86 -22.34 27.65 19.86
C VAL A 86 -20.92 27.78 20.44
N GLY A 87 -20.57 28.97 20.96
CA GLY A 87 -19.37 29.18 21.77
C GLY A 87 -18.64 30.52 21.61
N GLY A 88 -18.94 31.32 20.59
CA GLY A 88 -18.29 32.63 20.40
C GLY A 88 -18.96 33.75 21.19
N VAL A 89 -18.26 34.34 22.15
CA VAL A 89 -18.71 35.58 22.82
C VAL A 89 -18.77 36.71 21.80
N PRO A 90 -19.94 37.36 21.58
CA PRO A 90 -20.05 38.41 20.57
C PRO A 90 -19.26 39.68 20.95
N PRO A 91 -18.68 40.40 19.98
CA PRO A 91 -17.92 41.62 20.24
C PRO A 91 -18.78 42.73 20.85
N MET A 92 -18.25 43.45 21.84
CA MET A 92 -18.98 44.45 22.64
C MET A 92 -19.63 45.60 21.85
N ALA A 93 -19.25 45.78 20.58
CA ALA A 93 -19.84 46.78 19.69
C ALA A 93 -21.27 46.41 19.19
N ALA A 94 -21.68 45.14 19.33
CA ALA A 94 -22.97 44.64 18.83
C ALA A 94 -24.11 44.69 19.86
N ARG A 95 -23.93 45.37 21.01
CA ARG A 95 -25.01 45.54 21.99
C ARG A 95 -25.93 46.70 21.56
N PRO A 96 -27.19 46.43 21.18
CA PRO A 96 -28.15 47.51 20.94
C PRO A 96 -28.48 48.23 22.25
N LYS A 97 -28.55 49.56 22.17
CA LYS A 97 -29.00 50.44 23.25
C LYS A 97 -30.46 50.11 23.56
N SER A 98 -30.73 49.88 24.84
CA SER A 98 -32.04 49.65 25.46
C SER A 98 -33.14 50.57 24.93
N HIS A 99 -34.35 50.04 24.71
CA HIS A 99 -35.70 50.58 25.02
C HIS A 99 -36.78 49.70 24.32
N PRO A 100 -38.09 49.78 24.64
CA PRO A 100 -38.70 49.09 25.78
C PRO A 100 -39.91 48.19 25.41
N LEU A 101 -40.20 47.22 26.29
CA LEU A 101 -41.51 46.68 26.70
C LEU A 101 -42.71 46.58 25.72
N VAL A 102 -43.21 45.33 25.64
CA VAL A 102 -44.61 44.87 25.45
C VAL A 102 -45.25 45.01 24.07
N HIS A 103 -45.54 43.84 23.46
CA HIS A 103 -46.89 43.57 22.93
C HIS A 103 -47.19 42.07 22.89
N ILE A 104 -48.31 41.67 23.51
CA ILE A 104 -48.98 40.36 23.36
C ILE A 104 -50.08 40.51 22.29
N PRO A 105 -50.24 39.52 21.37
CA PRO A 105 -51.59 39.01 21.04
C PRO A 105 -51.59 37.47 20.87
N THR A 106 -52.39 36.67 21.59
CA THR A 106 -53.82 36.31 21.43
C THR A 106 -54.23 35.66 20.10
N GLN A 107 -54.38 34.33 20.17
CA GLN A 107 -55.39 33.38 19.61
C GLN A 107 -56.48 33.82 18.58
N HIS A 108 -56.94 32.79 17.82
CA HIS A 108 -58.03 32.68 16.82
C HIS A 108 -57.63 33.03 15.37
N ASP A 109 -57.95 32.28 14.30
CA ASP A 109 -58.90 31.19 14.07
C ASP A 109 -58.54 30.39 12.77
N PRO A 110 -59.25 29.28 12.45
CA PRO A 110 -58.88 28.27 11.45
C PRO A 110 -59.49 28.50 10.05
N SER A 111 -59.14 27.59 9.14
CA SER A 111 -59.75 27.28 7.83
C SER A 111 -59.06 27.86 6.59
N ALA A 112 -58.36 26.98 5.87
CA ALA A 112 -58.29 27.00 4.41
C ALA A 112 -57.97 25.57 3.94
N TYR A 113 -59.01 24.85 3.54
CA TYR A 113 -58.91 23.71 2.63
C TYR A 113 -58.32 24.22 1.30
N SER A 114 -57.17 23.71 0.87
CA SER A 114 -56.79 23.77 -0.55
C SER A 114 -56.75 22.35 -1.11
N HIS A 115 -57.73 22.08 -1.97
CA HIS A 115 -57.76 20.91 -2.83
C HIS A 115 -56.57 20.93 -3.80
N ASP A 116 -55.76 19.88 -3.77
CA ASP A 116 -54.70 19.63 -4.74
C ASP A 116 -55.27 18.74 -5.86
N ILE A 117 -55.55 19.33 -7.03
CA ILE A 117 -55.93 18.63 -8.25
C ILE A 117 -54.80 18.82 -9.25
N HIS A 118 -53.79 17.95 -9.18
CA HIS A 118 -52.80 17.77 -10.25
C HIS A 118 -52.43 16.28 -10.37
N HIS A 119 -53.42 15.47 -10.73
CA HIS A 119 -53.19 14.13 -11.26
C HIS A 119 -54.18 13.92 -12.40
N LEU A 120 -53.69 13.98 -13.64
CA LEU A 120 -54.17 13.27 -14.84
C LEU A 120 -53.62 13.99 -16.08
N HIS A 121 -52.47 13.57 -16.57
CA HIS A 121 -52.10 13.58 -17.99
C HIS A 121 -50.77 12.85 -18.10
N ASP A 122 -50.81 11.55 -18.36
CA ASP A 122 -49.72 10.81 -19.02
C ASP A 122 -50.21 9.40 -19.36
N SER A 123 -50.90 9.30 -20.49
CA SER A 123 -51.26 8.02 -21.11
C SER A 123 -51.56 8.21 -22.60
N PHE A 124 -50.54 8.54 -23.40
CA PHE A 124 -50.49 8.53 -24.88
C PHE A 124 -49.01 8.78 -25.21
N LEU A 125 -48.21 7.99 -25.94
CA LEU A 125 -48.41 6.95 -26.94
C LEU A 125 -47.18 6.02 -26.93
N ALA A 126 -47.42 4.72 -27.07
CA ALA A 126 -46.47 3.77 -27.66
C ALA A 126 -46.68 3.79 -29.19
N GLY A 127 -45.59 3.69 -29.94
CA GLY A 127 -45.54 3.72 -31.41
C GLY A 127 -44.16 4.26 -31.81
N ASP A 128 -43.13 3.43 -31.93
CA ASP A 128 -42.83 2.47 -33.00
C ASP A 128 -42.45 3.15 -34.33
N GLU A 129 -41.31 2.69 -34.84
CA GLU A 129 -40.67 2.94 -36.15
C GLU A 129 -40.64 4.35 -36.74
N LEU A 130 -39.45 4.97 -36.74
CA LEU A 130 -38.96 5.72 -37.92
C LEU A 130 -37.43 5.70 -37.96
N LYS A 131 -36.92 4.74 -38.74
CA LYS A 131 -35.57 4.71 -39.29
C LYS A 131 -35.33 5.95 -40.16
N GLY A 132 -34.15 6.54 -39.99
CA GLY A 132 -33.37 7.09 -41.09
C GLY A 132 -33.86 8.39 -41.71
N GLN A 133 -33.43 9.53 -41.15
CA GLN A 133 -33.16 10.70 -41.97
C GLN A 133 -31.94 11.44 -41.43
N SER A 134 -30.78 11.08 -41.96
CA SER A 134 -29.53 11.84 -41.81
C SER A 134 -29.72 13.21 -42.44
N PHE A 135 -29.95 14.23 -41.61
CA PHE A 135 -29.88 15.62 -42.05
C PHE A 135 -28.41 16.02 -42.15
N MET A 136 -27.91 16.01 -43.38
CA MET A 136 -26.72 16.78 -43.77
C MET A 136 -27.09 18.26 -43.75
N PHE A 137 -26.72 18.98 -42.70
CA PHE A 137 -26.61 20.44 -42.76
C PHE A 137 -25.13 20.81 -42.75
N GLY A 138 -24.69 21.31 -43.90
CA GLY A 138 -23.40 21.95 -44.06
C GLY A 138 -23.33 23.32 -43.37
N PRO A 139 -22.12 23.89 -43.27
CA PRO A 139 -21.83 25.08 -42.48
C PRO A 139 -22.22 26.33 -43.27
N ASN A 140 -23.46 26.79 -43.10
CA ASN A 140 -23.83 28.14 -43.51
C ASN A 140 -24.42 28.87 -42.31
N ASP A 141 -23.64 29.84 -41.83
CA ASP A 141 -24.01 30.86 -40.86
C ASP A 141 -25.33 31.52 -41.25
N SER A 142 -26.41 31.04 -40.66
CA SER A 142 -27.61 31.84 -40.46
C SER A 142 -27.89 31.76 -38.97
N PHE A 143 -27.56 32.85 -38.30
CA PHE A 143 -28.01 33.15 -36.94
C PHE A 143 -29.53 32.99 -36.96
N MET A 144 -30.00 31.82 -36.54
CA MET A 144 -31.41 31.54 -36.36
C MET A 144 -31.83 32.37 -35.16
N GLU A 145 -32.23 33.61 -35.45
CA GLU A 145 -32.83 34.54 -34.54
C GLU A 145 -34.15 33.92 -34.10
N LEU A 146 -34.04 33.03 -33.11
CA LEU A 146 -35.17 32.46 -32.39
C LEU A 146 -36.01 33.66 -31.96
N ALA A 147 -37.19 33.79 -32.57
CA ALA A 147 -38.14 34.81 -32.20
C ALA A 147 -38.21 34.83 -30.66
N PRO A 148 -38.06 36.01 -30.01
CA PRO A 148 -38.14 36.08 -28.56
C PRO A 148 -39.44 35.40 -28.17
N LEU A 149 -39.33 34.34 -27.36
CA LEU A 149 -40.49 33.67 -26.79
C LEU A 149 -41.40 34.77 -26.25
N GLY A 150 -42.63 34.84 -26.75
CA GLY A 150 -43.48 35.99 -26.48
C GLY A 150 -43.82 36.07 -25.00
N PRO A 151 -44.45 37.19 -24.56
CA PRO A 151 -44.81 37.43 -23.17
C PRO A 151 -45.79 36.41 -22.57
N GLU A 152 -46.26 35.43 -23.36
CA GLU A 152 -47.05 34.30 -22.92
C GLU A 152 -46.30 33.31 -22.02
N TYR A 153 -44.96 33.27 -22.05
CA TYR A 153 -44.19 32.38 -21.20
C TYR A 153 -44.01 32.97 -19.80
N THR A 154 -44.44 32.23 -18.79
CA THR A 154 -44.26 32.64 -17.40
C THR A 154 -42.77 32.61 -17.02
N ALA A 155 -42.34 33.50 -16.12
CA ALA A 155 -40.94 33.54 -15.66
C ALA A 155 -40.47 32.18 -15.08
N GLU A 156 -41.38 31.40 -14.50
CA GLU A 156 -41.12 30.04 -14.02
C GLU A 156 -40.81 29.07 -15.17
N GLU A 157 -41.52 29.19 -16.29
CA GLU A 157 -41.31 28.35 -17.46
C GLU A 157 -39.96 28.65 -18.14
N HIS A 158 -39.57 29.93 -18.19
CA HIS A 158 -38.21 30.32 -18.58
C HIS A 158 -37.15 29.70 -17.67
N GLU A 159 -37.35 29.69 -16.35
CA GLU A 159 -36.45 29.04 -15.40
C GLU A 159 -36.36 27.54 -15.65
N ARG A 160 -37.50 26.86 -15.86
CA ARG A 160 -37.58 25.41 -16.16
C ARG A 160 -36.84 25.03 -17.45
N MET A 161 -36.79 25.92 -18.42
CA MET A 161 -36.03 25.72 -19.66
C MET A 161 -34.52 25.87 -19.47
N THR A 162 -34.06 26.50 -18.37
CA THR A 162 -32.63 26.66 -18.12
C THR A 162 -31.92 25.33 -17.90
N ARG A 163 -30.68 25.22 -18.39
CA ARG A 163 -29.81 24.06 -18.14
C ARG A 163 -29.55 23.86 -16.66
N ALA A 164 -29.41 24.96 -15.90
CA ALA A 164 -29.23 24.92 -14.45
C ALA A 164 -30.42 24.24 -13.76
N TYR A 165 -31.65 24.63 -14.13
CA TYR A 165 -32.85 23.99 -13.61
C TYR A 165 -32.91 22.51 -13.97
N ARG A 166 -32.66 22.14 -15.24
CA ARG A 166 -32.65 20.72 -15.67
C ARG A 166 -31.61 19.88 -14.91
N ARG A 167 -30.40 20.42 -14.67
CA ARG A 167 -29.36 19.75 -13.85
C ARG A 167 -29.83 19.60 -12.40
N GLY A 168 -30.42 20.65 -11.82
CA GLY A 168 -30.98 20.63 -10.48
C GLY A 168 -32.14 19.64 -10.33
N GLU A 169 -33.02 19.55 -11.33
CA GLU A 169 -34.14 18.62 -11.36
C GLU A 169 -33.66 17.17 -11.46
N ARG A 170 -32.65 16.88 -12.29
CA ARG A 170 -32.02 15.54 -12.35
C ARG A 170 -31.42 15.14 -11.01
N LEU A 171 -30.69 16.03 -10.34
CA LEU A 171 -30.14 15.79 -9.01
C LEU A 171 -31.25 15.61 -7.96
N ARG A 172 -32.34 16.38 -8.02
CA ARG A 172 -33.52 16.20 -7.14
C ARG A 172 -34.19 14.85 -7.38
N LYS A 173 -34.35 14.43 -8.64
CA LYS A 173 -34.87 13.10 -9.01
C LYS A 173 -33.98 11.99 -8.45
N GLN A 174 -32.67 12.07 -8.64
CA GLN A 174 -31.70 11.12 -8.08
C GLN A 174 -31.74 11.08 -6.54
N LYS A 175 -31.80 12.24 -5.88
CA LYS A 175 -31.95 12.33 -4.41
C LYS A 175 -33.27 11.75 -3.92
N ARG A 176 -34.38 11.97 -4.63
CA ARG A 176 -35.69 11.35 -4.32
C ARG A 176 -35.65 9.84 -4.50
N LEU A 177 -35.02 9.33 -5.56
CA LEU A 177 -34.82 7.90 -5.77
C LEU A 177 -33.93 7.28 -4.67
N CYS A 178 -32.83 7.94 -4.33
CA CYS A 178 -31.94 7.52 -3.25
C CYS A 178 -32.65 7.55 -1.89
N GLY A 179 -33.42 8.60 -1.61
CA GLY A 179 -34.24 8.71 -0.40
C GLY A 179 -35.32 7.64 -0.30
N ALA A 180 -36.09 7.42 -1.37
CA ALA A 180 -37.10 6.37 -1.44
C ALA A 180 -36.49 4.97 -1.29
N TRP A 181 -35.28 4.78 -1.81
CA TRP A 181 -34.51 3.54 -1.63
C TRP A 181 -34.00 3.36 -0.18
N LEU A 182 -33.45 4.43 0.42
CA LEU A 182 -32.98 4.45 1.82
C LEU A 182 -34.13 4.16 2.80
N HIS A 183 -35.31 4.71 2.55
CA HIS A 183 -36.54 4.44 3.30
C HIS A 183 -37.10 3.03 3.06
N GLY A 184 -36.62 2.31 2.03
CA GLY A 184 -37.04 0.94 1.72
C GLY A 184 -38.39 0.85 0.99
N GLU A 185 -38.92 1.97 0.50
CA GLU A 185 -40.18 1.99 -0.26
C GLU A 185 -40.02 1.37 -1.66
N ARG A 186 -38.80 1.41 -2.22
CA ARG A 186 -38.47 0.78 -3.51
C ARG A 186 -37.34 -0.23 -3.34
N ARG A 187 -37.55 -1.44 -3.86
CA ARG A 187 -36.52 -2.49 -3.97
C ARG A 187 -35.58 -2.13 -5.12
N CYS A 188 -34.27 -2.09 -4.89
CA CYS A 188 -33.31 -1.94 -5.98
C CYS A 188 -33.34 -3.21 -6.84
N PHE A 189 -33.40 -3.05 -8.17
CA PHE A 189 -33.46 -4.16 -9.13
C PHE A 189 -34.60 -5.18 -8.87
N GLY A 190 -35.72 -4.78 -8.26
CA GLY A 190 -36.89 -5.65 -8.03
C GLY A 190 -36.74 -6.68 -6.90
N TRP A 191 -35.52 -7.11 -6.59
CA TRP A 191 -35.21 -8.17 -5.61
C TRP A 191 -34.26 -7.78 -4.47
N LEU A 192 -33.44 -6.73 -4.60
CA LEU A 192 -32.49 -6.32 -3.55
C LEU A 192 -33.20 -5.38 -2.57
N GLY A 193 -33.64 -5.94 -1.45
CA GLY A 193 -34.15 -5.17 -0.31
C GLY A 193 -33.03 -4.45 0.45
N ARG A 194 -33.42 -3.59 1.41
CA ARG A 194 -32.46 -2.86 2.28
C ARG A 194 -31.52 -3.82 3.04
N GLY A 195 -32.05 -4.98 3.46
CA GLY A 195 -31.27 -6.00 4.16
C GLY A 195 -30.18 -6.63 3.29
N SER A 196 -30.47 -6.98 2.04
CA SER A 196 -29.48 -7.63 1.16
C SER A 196 -28.33 -6.71 0.80
N VAL A 197 -28.58 -5.41 0.68
CA VAL A 197 -27.53 -4.40 0.41
C VAL A 197 -26.57 -4.30 1.59
N LEU A 198 -27.07 -4.27 2.83
CA LEU A 198 -26.22 -4.25 4.03
C LEU A 198 -25.39 -5.53 4.15
N ILE A 199 -25.99 -6.68 3.86
CA ILE A 199 -25.27 -7.97 3.84
C ILE A 199 -24.19 -7.97 2.76
N PHE A 200 -24.49 -7.49 1.55
CA PHE A 200 -23.51 -7.41 0.47
C PHE A 200 -22.37 -6.45 0.80
N LEU A 201 -22.67 -5.27 1.35
CA LEU A 201 -21.65 -4.31 1.78
C LEU A 201 -20.76 -4.91 2.88
N PHE A 202 -21.34 -5.63 3.84
CA PHE A 202 -20.58 -6.33 4.88
C PHE A 202 -19.66 -7.40 4.30
N ILE A 203 -20.16 -8.23 3.39
CA ILE A 203 -19.37 -9.25 2.68
C ILE A 203 -18.26 -8.59 1.87
N PHE A 204 -18.54 -7.52 1.14
CA PHE A 204 -17.55 -6.78 0.36
C PHE A 204 -16.45 -6.19 1.25
N MET A 205 -16.81 -5.57 2.39
CA MET A 205 -15.85 -5.07 3.37
C MET A 205 -15.00 -6.20 3.98
N ALA A 206 -15.60 -7.35 4.26
CA ALA A 206 -14.87 -8.53 4.73
C ALA A 206 -13.87 -9.05 3.68
N PHE A 207 -14.28 -9.14 2.41
CA PHE A 207 -13.38 -9.50 1.31
C PHE A 207 -12.26 -8.49 1.13
N LEU A 208 -12.55 -7.19 1.19
CA LEU A 208 -11.54 -6.13 1.11
C LEU A 208 -10.54 -6.26 2.26
N ALA A 209 -11.00 -6.51 3.49
CA ALA A 209 -10.12 -6.73 4.64
C ALA A 209 -9.22 -7.96 4.47
N VAL A 210 -9.76 -9.07 3.93
CA VAL A 210 -8.99 -10.29 3.63
C VAL A 210 -7.97 -10.03 2.51
N LEU A 211 -8.37 -9.35 1.42
CA LEU A 211 -7.46 -9.00 0.33
C LEU A 211 -6.33 -8.08 0.83
N LEU A 212 -6.66 -7.07 1.62
CA LEU A 212 -5.67 -6.16 2.20
C LEU A 212 -4.69 -6.90 3.13
N TYR A 213 -5.18 -7.88 3.91
CA TYR A 213 -4.36 -8.74 4.75
C TYR A 213 -3.33 -9.56 3.96
N PHE A 214 -3.65 -9.98 2.73
CA PHE A 214 -2.73 -10.67 1.84
C PHE A 214 -1.84 -9.73 1.02
N VAL A 215 -2.32 -8.53 0.68
CA VAL A 215 -1.60 -7.55 -0.15
C VAL A 215 -0.55 -6.77 0.65
N ILE A 216 -0.74 -6.57 1.96
CA ILE A 216 0.25 -5.89 2.78
C ILE A 216 1.48 -6.80 2.94
N PRO A 217 2.66 -6.41 2.39
CA PRO A 217 3.87 -7.19 2.53
C PRO A 217 4.28 -7.24 4.00
N ARG A 218 4.62 -8.43 4.49
CA ARG A 218 5.11 -8.63 5.84
C ARG A 218 6.62 -8.59 5.86
N ALA A 219 7.19 -8.13 6.96
CA ALA A 219 8.61 -8.28 7.18
C ALA A 219 8.94 -9.77 7.37
N PRO A 220 9.93 -10.33 6.65
CA PRO A 220 10.45 -11.66 6.92
C PRO A 220 11.16 -11.67 8.27
N ASP A 221 11.17 -12.83 8.92
CA ASP A 221 11.96 -13.02 10.14
C ASP A 221 13.37 -13.48 9.76
N ILE A 222 14.38 -13.02 10.50
CA ILE A 222 15.79 -13.38 10.29
C ILE A 222 16.34 -14.08 11.51
N ASP A 223 16.81 -15.30 11.33
CA ASP A 223 17.53 -16.03 12.37
C ASP A 223 18.94 -16.41 11.91
N LEU A 224 19.81 -16.69 12.88
CA LEU A 224 21.16 -17.19 12.61
C LEU A 224 21.10 -18.70 12.38
N VAL A 225 21.83 -19.18 11.37
CA VAL A 225 22.00 -20.63 11.20
C VAL A 225 22.89 -21.13 12.34
N THR A 226 22.39 -22.07 13.14
CA THR A 226 23.11 -22.58 14.32
C THR A 226 24.33 -23.40 13.95
N HIS A 227 24.29 -24.08 12.80
CA HIS A 227 25.40 -24.84 12.24
C HIS A 227 26.13 -23.95 11.22
N GLU A 228 27.43 -23.73 11.42
CA GLU A 228 28.27 -22.93 10.51
C GLU A 228 27.78 -21.48 10.31
N ALA A 229 27.38 -20.81 11.40
CA ALA A 229 26.94 -19.40 11.36
C ALA A 229 27.94 -18.47 10.65
N LEU A 230 29.24 -18.79 10.73
CA LEU A 230 30.33 -17.98 10.22
C LEU A 230 31.34 -18.87 9.46
N THR A 231 31.51 -18.60 8.17
CA THR A 231 32.51 -19.28 7.32
C THR A 231 33.63 -18.31 6.95
N ALA A 232 34.88 -18.71 7.14
CA ALA A 232 36.03 -17.92 6.75
C ALA A 232 36.11 -17.75 5.22
N ALA A 233 36.61 -16.59 4.75
CA ALA A 233 36.95 -16.42 3.35
C ALA A 233 38.10 -17.39 2.98
N THR A 234 37.99 -18.05 1.83
CA THR A 234 38.95 -19.08 1.37
C THR A 234 40.35 -18.53 1.04
N LYS A 235 40.51 -17.20 0.94
CA LYS A 235 41.76 -16.57 0.55
C LYS A 235 42.59 -16.18 1.77
N LYS A 236 43.80 -16.76 1.89
CA LYS A 236 44.77 -16.39 2.94
C LYS A 236 45.20 -14.92 2.89
N SER A 237 45.12 -14.28 1.72
CA SER A 237 45.40 -12.85 1.53
C SER A 237 44.45 -11.92 2.29
N ASP A 238 43.31 -12.44 2.74
CA ASP A 238 42.27 -11.61 3.33
C ASP A 238 42.48 -11.39 4.84
N ILE A 239 43.51 -12.02 5.41
CA ILE A 239 43.88 -11.90 6.83
C ILE A 239 45.13 -11.02 6.93
N GLU A 240 44.96 -9.81 7.47
CA GLU A 240 46.04 -8.85 7.69
C GLU A 240 46.10 -8.47 9.17
N LEU A 241 47.27 -8.64 9.79
CA LEU A 241 47.56 -8.14 11.12
C LEU A 241 48.39 -6.86 10.98
N THR A 242 47.92 -5.75 11.56
CA THR A 242 48.70 -4.51 11.62
C THR A 242 49.42 -4.45 12.97
N PRO A 243 50.76 -4.40 13.00
CA PRO A 243 51.50 -4.40 14.26
C PRO A 243 51.43 -3.04 14.97
N ILE A 244 51.40 -1.92 14.23
CA ILE A 244 51.42 -0.56 14.78
C ILE A 244 50.51 0.37 13.92
N PRO A 245 49.42 0.92 14.48
CA PRO A 245 48.78 0.47 15.71
C PRO A 245 48.33 -0.98 15.57
N LYS A 246 48.32 -1.67 16.70
CA LYS A 246 47.86 -3.04 16.80
C LYS A 246 46.41 -3.13 16.27
N GLY A 247 46.19 -4.03 15.31
CA GLY A 247 44.90 -4.21 14.66
C GLY A 247 44.86 -5.45 13.80
N PHE A 248 43.66 -5.77 13.33
CA PHE A 248 43.43 -6.89 12.42
C PHE A 248 42.40 -6.50 11.37
N LYS A 249 42.47 -7.19 10.23
CA LYS A 249 41.48 -7.18 9.18
C LYS A 249 41.32 -8.60 8.66
N MET A 250 40.08 -9.08 8.60
CA MET A 250 39.75 -10.40 8.08
C MET A 250 38.37 -10.39 7.42
N ASN A 251 38.17 -11.20 6.39
CA ASN A 251 36.89 -11.34 5.72
C ASN A 251 36.26 -12.69 6.04
N GLY A 252 34.94 -12.72 6.12
CA GLY A 252 34.14 -13.95 6.21
C GLY A 252 32.75 -13.77 5.66
N THR A 253 31.94 -14.80 5.81
CA THR A 253 30.55 -14.81 5.38
C THR A 253 29.70 -15.29 6.55
N LEU A 254 28.68 -14.52 6.91
CA LEU A 254 27.65 -14.93 7.85
C LEU A 254 26.49 -15.57 7.09
N HIS A 255 25.99 -16.68 7.61
CA HIS A 255 24.82 -17.38 7.07
C HIS A 255 23.60 -17.03 7.93
N PHE A 256 22.64 -16.33 7.33
CA PHE A 256 21.34 -16.05 7.93
C PHE A 256 20.29 -16.94 7.30
N ARG A 257 19.36 -17.43 8.12
CA ARG A 257 18.14 -18.05 7.65
C ARG A 257 17.05 -16.99 7.66
N VAL A 258 16.51 -16.69 6.49
CA VAL A 258 15.39 -15.78 6.34
C VAL A 258 14.12 -16.61 6.21
N ASP A 259 13.25 -16.52 7.22
CA ASP A 259 11.94 -17.18 7.21
C ASP A 259 10.88 -16.20 6.71
N TYR A 260 10.34 -16.52 5.53
CA TYR A 260 9.24 -15.79 4.93
C TYR A 260 8.03 -16.69 4.61
N THR A 261 7.79 -17.68 5.47
CA THR A 261 6.63 -18.59 5.39
C THR A 261 5.29 -17.86 5.53
N ASN A 262 5.24 -16.78 6.31
CA ASN A 262 4.02 -16.03 6.59
C ASN A 262 3.57 -15.07 5.47
N GLY A 263 4.42 -14.83 4.46
CA GLY A 263 4.12 -13.91 3.37
C GLY A 263 4.00 -14.63 2.04
N TRP A 264 2.94 -14.34 1.28
CA TRP A 264 2.64 -15.02 0.02
C TRP A 264 3.31 -14.36 -1.19
N ILE A 265 3.54 -13.04 -1.10
CA ILE A 265 4.06 -12.22 -2.20
C ILE A 265 5.58 -12.08 -2.01
N PRO A 266 6.41 -12.37 -3.02
CA PRO A 266 7.86 -12.20 -2.92
C PRO A 266 8.22 -10.75 -2.58
N VAL A 267 9.22 -10.58 -1.72
CA VAL A 267 9.65 -9.25 -1.25
C VAL A 267 11.00 -8.92 -1.87
N HIS A 268 11.15 -7.67 -2.29
CA HIS A 268 12.41 -7.15 -2.78
C HIS A 268 13.23 -6.61 -1.61
N LEU A 269 14.32 -7.28 -1.26
CA LEU A 269 15.32 -6.76 -0.33
C LEU A 269 16.12 -5.68 -1.08
N LEU A 270 16.06 -4.43 -0.63
CA LEU A 270 16.79 -3.32 -1.26
C LEU A 270 18.23 -3.27 -0.76
N SER A 271 18.40 -3.37 0.56
CA SER A 271 19.72 -3.46 1.18
C SER A 271 19.61 -4.23 2.50
N LEU A 272 20.69 -4.94 2.84
CA LEU A 272 20.83 -5.55 4.15
C LEU A 272 22.20 -5.17 4.70
N THR A 273 22.18 -4.35 5.75
CA THR A 273 23.38 -3.91 6.46
C THR A 273 23.51 -4.68 7.76
N THR A 274 24.68 -5.24 8.02
CA THR A 274 25.00 -5.93 9.28
C THR A 274 26.13 -5.23 10.00
N LYS A 275 25.99 -5.10 11.31
CA LYS A 275 27.04 -4.62 12.20
C LYS A 275 27.31 -5.69 13.25
N VAL A 276 28.55 -6.16 13.31
CA VAL A 276 28.97 -7.16 14.29
C VAL A 276 29.72 -6.47 15.41
N LYS A 277 29.24 -6.65 16.64
CA LYS A 277 29.86 -6.19 17.87
C LYS A 277 30.37 -7.39 18.68
N LEU A 278 31.47 -7.19 19.39
CA LEU A 278 31.93 -8.16 20.38
C LEU A 278 31.10 -8.01 21.66
N ALA A 279 30.49 -9.09 22.16
CA ALA A 279 29.55 -8.99 23.29
C ALA A 279 30.23 -8.50 24.59
N LYS A 280 31.50 -8.84 24.79
CA LYS A 280 32.28 -8.46 25.99
C LYS A 280 32.54 -6.95 26.08
N THR A 281 32.85 -6.30 24.96
CA THR A 281 33.30 -4.89 24.93
C THR A 281 32.31 -3.94 24.27
N ASP A 282 31.25 -4.47 23.65
CA ASP A 282 30.27 -3.78 22.80
C ASP A 282 30.89 -2.95 21.65
N LYS A 283 32.16 -3.18 21.32
CA LYS A 283 32.84 -2.51 20.21
C LYS A 283 32.44 -3.16 18.89
N VAL A 284 32.15 -2.33 17.89
CA VAL A 284 31.92 -2.79 16.51
C VAL A 284 33.24 -3.26 15.92
N ILE A 285 33.25 -4.50 15.45
CA ILE A 285 34.44 -5.16 14.88
C ILE A 285 34.21 -5.59 13.44
N GLY A 286 32.98 -5.55 12.93
CA GLY A 286 32.68 -5.98 11.57
C GLY A 286 31.48 -5.29 10.94
N HIS A 287 31.57 -5.15 9.63
CA HIS A 287 30.55 -4.57 8.77
C HIS A 287 30.29 -5.46 7.56
N GLY A 288 29.03 -5.67 7.23
CA GLY A 288 28.59 -6.35 6.02
C GLY A 288 27.48 -5.60 5.33
N ASN A 289 27.43 -5.71 4.00
CA ASN A 289 26.37 -5.18 3.19
C ASN A 289 26.03 -6.17 2.07
N VAL A 290 24.75 -6.47 1.89
CA VAL A 290 24.24 -7.27 0.78
C VAL A 290 23.43 -6.36 -0.14
N PRO A 291 23.68 -6.42 -1.46
CA PRO A 291 22.95 -5.63 -2.44
C PRO A 291 21.51 -6.13 -2.58
N SER A 292 20.75 -5.45 -3.44
CA SER A 292 19.35 -5.78 -3.65
C SER A 292 19.17 -7.20 -4.21
N GLN A 293 18.21 -7.95 -3.67
CA GLN A 293 17.85 -9.29 -4.14
C GLN A 293 16.40 -9.63 -3.81
N TRP A 294 15.82 -10.59 -4.53
CA TRP A 294 14.46 -11.05 -4.29
C TRP A 294 14.41 -12.21 -3.30
N ILE A 295 13.52 -12.12 -2.32
CA ILE A 295 13.23 -13.20 -1.37
C ILE A 295 11.91 -13.85 -1.80
N PRO A 296 11.89 -15.17 -2.09
CA PRO A 296 10.69 -15.85 -2.53
C PRO A 296 9.64 -15.90 -1.42
N GLY A 297 8.38 -15.67 -1.78
CA GLY A 297 7.23 -15.86 -0.89
C GLY A 297 7.07 -17.29 -0.39
N HIS A 298 6.58 -17.44 0.84
CA HIS A 298 6.19 -18.71 1.44
C HIS A 298 7.33 -19.75 1.50
N LYS A 299 8.58 -19.28 1.64
CA LYS A 299 9.77 -20.13 1.71
C LYS A 299 10.76 -19.61 2.74
N THR A 300 11.53 -20.53 3.29
CA THR A 300 12.75 -20.23 4.03
C THR A 300 13.92 -20.18 3.05
N SER A 301 14.70 -19.10 3.07
CA SER A 301 15.89 -18.95 2.21
C SER A 301 17.12 -18.68 3.03
N ASP A 302 18.24 -19.32 2.67
CA ASP A 302 19.53 -19.06 3.30
C ASP A 302 20.22 -17.88 2.59
N LEU A 303 20.59 -16.88 3.37
CA LEU A 303 21.20 -15.63 2.92
C LEU A 303 22.64 -15.54 3.40
N LYS A 304 23.56 -15.48 2.43
CA LYS A 304 25.00 -15.35 2.65
C LYS A 304 25.40 -13.88 2.66
N VAL A 305 25.79 -13.36 3.82
CA VAL A 305 26.18 -11.96 4.01
C VAL A 305 27.69 -11.88 4.15
N PRO A 306 28.43 -11.28 3.19
CA PRO A 306 29.85 -11.06 3.34
C PRO A 306 30.12 -10.02 4.42
N ILE A 307 30.94 -10.37 5.40
CA ILE A 307 31.35 -9.52 6.51
C ILE A 307 32.84 -9.24 6.41
N SER A 308 33.17 -7.95 6.48
CA SER A 308 34.53 -7.47 6.69
C SER A 308 34.73 -7.15 8.17
N PHE A 309 35.56 -7.93 8.84
CA PHE A 309 35.97 -7.67 10.22
C PHE A 309 37.22 -6.80 10.19
N SER A 310 37.17 -5.66 10.88
CA SER A 310 38.34 -4.81 11.04
C SER A 310 38.26 -4.07 12.38
N HIS A 311 39.38 -4.04 13.08
CA HIS A 311 39.51 -3.27 14.31
C HIS A 311 40.92 -2.74 14.45
N LYS A 312 41.05 -1.47 14.82
CA LYS A 312 42.32 -0.82 15.14
C LYS A 312 42.24 -0.35 16.58
N SER A 313 43.17 -0.84 17.40
CA SER A 313 43.35 -0.37 18.77
C SER A 313 43.86 1.07 18.76
N VAL A 314 43.40 1.89 19.72
CA VAL A 314 43.96 3.23 19.93
C VAL A 314 45.32 3.12 20.64
N ASN A 315 45.49 2.09 21.48
CA ASN A 315 46.72 1.85 22.23
C ASN A 315 47.73 1.04 21.43
N GLN A 316 49.01 1.41 21.51
CA GLN A 316 50.13 0.65 20.91
C GLN A 316 50.25 -0.77 21.49
N THR A 317 49.89 -0.96 22.76
CA THR A 317 49.93 -2.27 23.44
C THR A 317 48.78 -3.20 23.03
N GLY A 318 47.70 -2.64 22.47
CA GLY A 318 46.45 -3.35 22.14
C GLY A 318 45.33 -3.07 23.15
N ASP A 319 44.08 -3.17 22.69
CA ASP A 319 42.86 -3.07 23.49
C ASP A 319 42.30 -4.47 23.82
N ASP A 320 41.45 -4.60 24.84
CA ASP A 320 40.82 -5.87 25.25
C ASP A 320 40.05 -6.58 24.11
N THR A 321 39.43 -5.80 23.22
CA THR A 321 38.74 -6.33 22.03
C THR A 321 39.72 -7.02 21.07
N GLN A 322 40.89 -6.43 20.87
CA GLN A 322 41.90 -7.00 20.01
C GLN A 322 42.54 -8.23 20.66
N LEU A 323 42.88 -8.17 21.94
CA LEU A 323 43.46 -9.31 22.66
C LEU A 323 42.49 -10.49 22.66
N THR A 324 41.20 -10.25 22.94
CA THR A 324 40.17 -11.31 22.91
C THR A 324 40.08 -11.98 21.54
N ILE A 325 40.14 -11.22 20.44
CA ILE A 325 40.09 -11.78 19.08
C ILE A 325 41.41 -12.47 18.72
N GLN A 326 42.55 -11.90 19.11
CA GLN A 326 43.87 -12.50 18.88
C GLN A 326 44.02 -13.84 19.61
N ASP A 327 43.54 -13.94 20.85
CA ASP A 327 43.55 -15.16 21.65
C ASP A 327 42.57 -16.20 21.10
N ALA A 328 41.37 -15.78 20.70
CA ALA A 328 40.35 -16.67 20.10
C ALA A 328 40.79 -17.23 18.74
N CYS A 329 41.56 -16.48 17.96
CA CYS A 329 42.02 -16.83 16.62
C CYS A 329 43.52 -17.21 16.55
N ALA A 330 44.15 -17.47 17.70
CA ALA A 330 45.57 -17.84 17.78
C ALA A 330 45.84 -19.15 17.03
N HIS A 331 47.03 -19.31 16.46
CA HIS A 331 47.41 -20.55 15.75
C HIS A 331 47.22 -21.80 16.63
N LEU A 332 46.61 -22.86 16.09
CA LEU A 332 46.34 -24.09 16.83
C LEU A 332 47.63 -24.93 16.93
N TYR A 333 48.16 -25.09 18.13
CA TYR A 333 49.25 -26.03 18.44
C TYR A 333 48.75 -27.13 19.37
N GLN A 334 49.45 -28.28 19.40
CA GLN A 334 49.11 -29.36 20.31
C GLN A 334 49.10 -28.86 21.76
N GLY A 335 47.94 -28.92 22.41
CA GLY A 335 47.74 -28.51 23.81
C GLY A 335 47.22 -27.07 24.02
N VAL A 336 47.06 -26.27 22.97
CA VAL A 336 46.46 -24.92 23.09
C VAL A 336 44.97 -24.99 22.80
N ARG A 337 44.14 -24.50 23.73
CA ARG A 337 42.68 -24.40 23.57
C ARG A 337 42.30 -22.95 23.25
N ARG A 338 41.62 -22.73 22.12
CA ARG A 338 41.05 -21.42 21.77
C ARG A 338 39.85 -21.09 22.67
N PRO A 339 39.79 -19.90 23.27
CA PRO A 339 38.56 -19.46 23.94
C PRO A 339 37.47 -19.19 22.89
N SER A 340 36.23 -19.52 23.22
CA SER A 340 35.06 -19.16 22.44
C SER A 340 34.74 -17.67 22.60
N MET A 341 34.10 -17.08 21.60
CA MET A 341 33.70 -15.67 21.62
C MET A 341 32.21 -15.51 21.34
N ASP A 342 31.64 -14.44 21.90
CA ASP A 342 30.24 -14.09 21.75
C ASP A 342 30.11 -12.81 20.93
N PHE A 343 29.23 -12.84 19.93
CA PHE A 343 28.96 -11.71 19.05
C PHE A 343 27.52 -11.21 19.22
N ARG A 344 27.35 -9.90 19.13
CA ARG A 344 26.06 -9.23 18.96
C ARG A 344 25.98 -8.69 17.54
N ILE A 345 24.99 -9.14 16.79
CA ILE A 345 24.83 -8.85 15.38
C ILE A 345 23.58 -8.00 15.23
N HIS A 346 23.76 -6.74 14.86
CA HIS A 346 22.67 -5.82 14.57
C HIS A 346 22.43 -5.84 13.07
N VAL A 347 21.27 -6.35 12.66
CA VAL A 347 20.86 -6.45 11.26
C VAL A 347 19.87 -5.33 10.96
N LYS A 348 20.10 -4.58 9.88
CA LYS A 348 19.19 -3.57 9.36
C LYS A 348 18.81 -3.95 7.93
N MET A 349 17.53 -4.17 7.70
CA MET A 349 16.95 -4.51 6.41
C MET A 349 16.14 -3.35 5.86
N ASP A 350 16.33 -3.08 4.57
CA ASP A 350 15.48 -2.20 3.79
C ASP A 350 14.71 -3.03 2.77
N LEU A 351 13.39 -2.95 2.79
CA LEU A 351 12.48 -3.77 2.01
C LEU A 351 11.62 -2.88 1.11
N GLY A 352 11.51 -3.25 -0.17
CA GLY A 352 10.66 -2.54 -1.10
C GLY A 352 9.19 -2.55 -0.65
N GLY A 353 8.57 -1.37 -0.60
CA GLY A 353 7.16 -1.21 -0.23
C GLY A 353 6.88 -1.02 1.26
N ILE A 354 7.89 -1.12 2.13
CA ILE A 354 7.78 -0.81 3.55
C ILE A 354 8.54 0.50 3.82
N VAL A 355 7.86 1.48 4.42
CA VAL A 355 8.43 2.83 4.62
C VAL A 355 9.55 2.87 5.66
N SER A 356 9.58 1.90 6.57
CA SER A 356 10.52 1.88 7.70
C SER A 356 11.47 0.69 7.60
N PRO A 357 12.79 0.89 7.76
CA PRO A 357 13.73 -0.23 7.80
C PRO A 357 13.49 -1.08 9.04
N HIS A 358 13.61 -2.38 8.88
CA HIS A 358 13.47 -3.34 9.97
C HIS A 358 14.84 -3.61 10.60
N GLU A 359 14.91 -3.48 11.93
CA GLU A 359 16.12 -3.71 12.71
C GLU A 359 15.90 -4.90 13.65
N LYS A 360 16.83 -5.85 13.67
CA LYS A 360 16.81 -7.03 14.55
C LYS A 360 18.20 -7.23 15.16
N ASP A 361 18.23 -7.40 16.47
CA ASP A 361 19.44 -7.76 17.23
C ASP A 361 19.48 -9.27 17.43
N LEU A 362 20.59 -9.88 17.04
CA LEU A 362 20.85 -11.30 17.14
C LEU A 362 22.09 -11.51 17.99
N THR A 363 22.10 -12.57 18.80
CA THR A 363 23.24 -12.92 19.64
C THR A 363 23.76 -14.29 19.25
N LEU A 364 25.04 -14.37 18.95
CA LEU A 364 25.71 -15.60 18.58
C LEU A 364 26.73 -15.93 19.68
N ASN A 365 26.45 -16.98 20.45
CA ASN A 365 27.24 -17.35 21.62
C ASN A 365 28.12 -18.56 21.32
N ASN A 366 29.23 -18.67 22.03
CA ASN A 366 30.15 -19.81 21.98
C ASN A 366 30.68 -20.09 20.57
N VAL A 367 31.07 -19.05 19.84
CA VAL A 367 31.59 -19.16 18.48
C VAL A 367 33.08 -19.45 18.52
N GLU A 368 33.50 -20.49 17.82
CA GLU A 368 34.91 -20.76 17.58
C GLU A 368 35.41 -19.90 16.42
N CYS A 369 36.64 -19.39 16.52
CA CYS A 369 37.21 -18.58 15.45
C CYS A 369 37.55 -19.45 14.22
N PRO A 370 36.95 -19.20 13.05
CA PRO A 370 37.22 -19.98 11.84
C PRO A 370 38.54 -19.57 11.15
N TRP A 371 39.16 -18.47 11.57
CA TRP A 371 40.43 -17.99 11.04
C TRP A 371 41.59 -18.41 11.94
N GLU A 372 42.75 -18.61 11.32
CA GLU A 372 44.00 -18.85 12.02
C GLU A 372 44.98 -17.73 11.66
N PHE A 373 45.47 -17.02 12.66
CA PHE A 373 46.47 -15.99 12.43
C PHE A 373 47.85 -16.60 12.10
N PRO A 374 48.61 -16.00 11.17
CA PRO A 374 50.00 -16.36 10.96
C PRO A 374 50.81 -16.07 12.23
N ASN A 375 51.77 -16.95 12.49
CA ASN A 375 52.57 -16.94 13.70
C ASN A 375 53.63 -15.84 13.73
#